data_AF-A0AAW2SZQ4-F1
#
_entry.id   AF-A0AAW2SZQ4-F1
#
_cell.length_a   1.000
_cell.length_b   1.000
_cell.length_c   1.000
_cell.angle_alpha   90.00
_cell.angle_beta   90.00
_cell.angle_gamma   90.00
#
_symmetry.space_group_name_H-M   'P 1'
#
loop_
_entity.id
_entity.type
_entity.pdbx_description
1 polymer ?
#
loop_
_entity_poly.entity_id
_entity_poly.type
_entity_poly.pdbx_seq_one_letter_code
_entity_poly.pdbx_strand_id
1 'polypeptide(L)'
;MVHVEGRFYCMNYSPFSVLGYDISINQWSKIQAPMRRFLRSPSLVESRGKLLLVAAVEKSKLNVPRSLRLWALQECGSMWVEIERMPQQLYNQFAEVESGHGFNCVAHGEFVVILIKGSDKALLLDFIGKRWVWIPACPYINNGGCGGRREDGVDELHGFAYEPRLAIPITALLEQLTLPFNSFTA
;
A
#
# COMPACT_ATOMS: atom_id res chain seq x y z
N MET A 1 5.96 -6.07 7.84
CA MET A 1 5.39 -5.82 9.18
C MET A 1 4.83 -4.40 9.18
N VAL A 2 3.66 -4.18 9.76
CA VAL A 2 2.95 -2.89 9.72
C VAL A 2 2.79 -2.38 11.14
N HIS A 3 3.09 -1.11 11.38
CA HIS A 3 2.86 -0.47 12.66
C HIS A 3 1.58 0.36 12.61
N VAL A 4 0.68 0.18 13.58
CA VAL A 4 -0.53 1.01 13.76
C VAL A 4 -0.70 1.26 15.24
N GLU A 5 -0.74 2.53 15.64
CA GLU A 5 -1.08 2.97 17.01
C GLU A 5 -0.42 2.15 18.15
N GLY A 6 0.90 1.95 18.09
CA GLY A 6 1.64 1.24 19.15
C GLY A 6 1.55 -0.29 19.07
N ARG A 7 1.07 -0.83 17.95
CA ARG A 7 1.01 -2.26 17.68
C ARG A 7 1.72 -2.62 16.38
N PHE A 8 2.41 -3.76 16.38
CA PHE A 8 2.98 -4.34 15.16
C PHE A 8 2.13 -5.49 14.65
N TYR A 9 1.91 -5.52 13.34
CA TYR A 9 1.12 -6.54 12.67
C TYR A 9 1.93 -7.25 11.58
N CYS A 10 1.78 -8.56 11.48
CA CYS A 10 2.32 -9.33 10.38
C CYS A 10 1.38 -10.47 9.98
N MET A 11 1.39 -10.81 8.70
CA MET A 11 0.71 -11.99 8.19
C MET A 11 1.54 -13.23 8.51
N ASN A 12 0.89 -14.32 8.95
CA ASN A 12 1.51 -15.65 8.91
C ASN A 12 1.12 -16.40 7.62
N TYR A 13 1.69 -17.59 7.42
CA TYR A 13 1.40 -18.45 6.28
C TYR A 13 0.66 -19.73 6.72
N SER A 14 -0.50 -20.00 6.12
CA SER A 14 -1.31 -21.24 6.17
C SER A 14 -1.82 -21.75 7.55
N PRO A 15 -3.14 -21.64 7.84
CA PRO A 15 -4.09 -20.72 7.21
C PRO A 15 -3.73 -19.28 7.58
N PHE A 16 -4.07 -18.33 6.70
CA PHE A 16 -3.76 -16.93 6.93
C PHE A 16 -4.43 -16.40 8.20
N SER A 17 -3.64 -15.68 8.99
CA SER A 17 -4.03 -14.92 10.16
C SER A 17 -3.06 -13.75 10.33
N VAL A 18 -3.48 -12.78 11.11
CA VAL A 18 -2.63 -11.64 11.47
C VAL A 18 -2.15 -11.86 12.89
N LEU A 19 -0.83 -11.82 13.09
CA LEU A 19 -0.25 -11.72 14.42
C LEU A 19 -0.16 -10.23 14.76
N GLY A 20 -0.72 -9.85 15.91
CA GLY A 20 -0.62 -8.51 16.48
C GLY A 20 0.23 -8.54 17.73
N TYR A 21 1.21 -7.66 17.82
CA TYR A 21 2.04 -7.46 19.02
C TYR A 21 1.77 -6.08 19.59
N ASP A 22 1.28 -6.05 20.83
CA ASP A 22 1.06 -4.81 21.57
C ASP A 22 2.32 -4.45 22.35
N ILE A 23 2.89 -3.29 22.00
CA ILE A 23 4.17 -2.83 22.55
C ILE A 23 4.01 -2.42 24.02
N SER A 24 2.85 -1.88 24.40
CA SER A 24 2.63 -1.32 25.74
C SER A 24 2.53 -2.39 26.83
N ILE A 25 1.94 -3.53 26.50
CA ILE A 25 1.75 -4.66 27.44
C ILE A 25 2.65 -5.86 27.12
N ASN A 26 3.47 -5.77 26.07
CA ASN A 26 4.38 -6.83 25.62
C ASN A 26 3.66 -8.17 25.37
N GLN A 27 2.51 -8.13 24.66
CA GLN A 27 1.71 -9.33 24.39
C GLN A 27 1.47 -9.56 22.91
N TRP A 28 1.49 -10.84 22.53
CA TRP A 28 1.10 -11.32 21.21
C TRP A 28 -0.36 -11.74 21.19
N SER A 29 -1.03 -11.47 20.07
CA SER A 29 -2.40 -11.88 19.79
C SER A 29 -2.49 -12.46 18.38
N LYS A 30 -3.45 -13.35 18.16
CA LYS A 30 -3.73 -13.93 16.86
C LYS A 30 -5.13 -13.52 16.41
N ILE A 31 -5.17 -12.79 15.30
CA ILE A 31 -6.39 -12.26 14.69
C ILE A 31 -6.69 -13.11 13.46
N GLN A 32 -7.92 -13.62 13.36
CA GLN A 32 -8.32 -14.41 12.20
C GLN A 32 -8.42 -13.52 10.96
N ALA A 33 -7.76 -13.90 9.86
CA ALA A 33 -7.92 -13.20 8.61
C ALA A 33 -9.30 -13.49 8.00
N PRO A 34 -9.94 -12.51 7.33
CA PRO A 34 -11.15 -12.76 6.56
C PRO A 34 -10.83 -13.76 5.46
N MET A 35 -11.75 -14.68 5.16
CA MET A 35 -11.58 -15.65 4.07
C MET A 35 -10.27 -16.45 4.12
N ARG A 36 -9.68 -16.68 5.31
CA ARG A 36 -8.32 -17.23 5.57
C ARG A 36 -7.83 -18.44 4.75
N ARG A 37 -8.72 -19.21 4.10
CA ARG A 37 -8.40 -20.37 3.25
C ARG A 37 -8.40 -20.06 1.75
N PHE A 38 -8.77 -18.83 1.37
CA PHE A 38 -9.03 -18.41 -0.01
C PHE A 38 -8.24 -17.15 -0.38
N LEU A 39 -7.43 -16.61 0.52
CA LEU A 39 -6.59 -15.45 0.23
C LEU A 39 -5.40 -15.84 -0.64
N ARG A 40 -5.04 -14.96 -1.56
CA ARG A 40 -3.80 -14.99 -2.34
C ARG A 40 -3.17 -13.61 -2.31
N SER A 41 -1.85 -13.58 -2.17
CA SER A 41 -1.05 -12.35 -2.10
C SER A 41 -1.58 -11.35 -1.05
N PRO A 42 -1.84 -11.78 0.21
CA PRO A 42 -2.31 -10.86 1.24
C PRO A 42 -1.22 -9.84 1.58
N SER A 43 -1.60 -8.56 1.61
CA SER A 43 -0.75 -7.45 2.00
C SER A 43 -1.43 -6.65 3.11
N LEU A 44 -0.72 -6.45 4.22
CA LEU A 44 -1.16 -5.54 5.27
C LEU A 44 -0.55 -4.16 5.00
N VAL A 45 -1.36 -3.12 5.19
CA VAL A 45 -0.93 -1.72 5.10
C VAL A 45 -1.59 -0.91 6.21
N GLU A 46 -0.93 0.14 6.67
CA GLU A 46 -1.54 1.15 7.55
C GLU A 46 -2.09 2.27 6.68
N SER A 47 -3.27 2.77 7.02
CA SER A 47 -3.77 4.02 6.47
C SER A 47 -4.72 4.70 7.44
N ARG A 48 -4.45 5.98 7.77
CA ARG A 48 -5.30 6.82 8.65
C ARG A 48 -5.56 6.20 10.03
N GLY A 49 -4.53 5.62 10.63
CA GLY A 49 -4.60 4.95 11.93
C GLY A 49 -5.29 3.57 11.89
N LYS A 50 -5.55 3.03 10.70
CA LYS A 50 -6.26 1.76 10.54
C LYS A 50 -5.38 0.71 9.87
N LEU A 51 -5.45 -0.51 10.40
CA LEU A 51 -4.88 -1.67 9.74
C LEU A 51 -5.81 -2.13 8.61
N LEU A 52 -5.31 -2.15 7.39
CA LEU A 52 -6.00 -2.66 6.22
C LEU A 52 -5.36 -3.94 5.73
N LEU A 53 -6.19 -4.85 5.20
CA LEU A 53 -5.77 -6.05 4.50
C LEU A 53 -6.24 -5.95 3.05
N VAL A 54 -5.31 -6.04 2.12
CA VAL A 54 -5.57 -6.16 0.68
C VAL A 54 -5.26 -7.59 0.28
N ALA A 55 -6.17 -8.29 -0.41
CA ALA A 55 -5.87 -9.62 -0.91
C ALA A 55 -6.74 -9.99 -2.12
N ALA A 56 -6.17 -10.81 -3.01
CA ALA A 56 -6.98 -11.54 -3.98
C ALA A 56 -7.69 -12.69 -3.26
N VAL A 57 -8.92 -12.98 -3.67
CA VAL A 57 -9.73 -14.07 -3.15
C VAL A 57 -10.03 -15.05 -4.26
N GLU A 58 -9.69 -16.30 -4.03
CA GLU A 58 -9.90 -17.40 -4.97
C GLU A 58 -10.52 -18.60 -4.27
N LYS A 59 -11.74 -18.98 -4.68
CA LYS A 59 -12.49 -20.09 -4.09
C LYS A 59 -12.69 -21.19 -5.13
N SER A 60 -11.61 -21.91 -5.44
CA SER A 60 -11.50 -22.87 -6.55
C SER A 60 -12.58 -23.96 -6.61
N LYS A 61 -13.24 -24.30 -5.49
CA LYS A 61 -14.28 -25.35 -5.43
C LYS A 61 -15.72 -24.82 -5.46
N LEU A 62 -15.93 -23.50 -5.54
CA LEU A 62 -17.26 -22.91 -5.66
C LEU A 62 -17.33 -21.97 -6.87
N ASN A 63 -18.53 -21.74 -7.39
CA ASN A 63 -18.83 -20.77 -8.45
C ASN A 63 -18.75 -19.31 -7.97
N VAL A 64 -17.75 -18.98 -7.13
CA VAL A 64 -17.54 -17.62 -6.64
C VAL A 64 -16.48 -16.96 -7.51
N PRO A 65 -16.80 -15.85 -8.19
CA PRO A 65 -15.82 -15.11 -8.98
C PRO A 65 -14.60 -14.71 -8.15
N ARG A 66 -13.42 -14.87 -8.75
CA ARG A 66 -12.19 -14.33 -8.20
C ARG A 66 -12.32 -12.80 -8.09
N SER A 67 -11.77 -12.22 -7.03
CA SER A 67 -11.90 -10.80 -6.74
C SER A 67 -10.71 -10.25 -5.97
N LEU A 68 -10.40 -8.96 -6.12
CA LEU A 68 -9.48 -8.23 -5.26
C LEU A 68 -10.30 -7.42 -4.25
N ARG A 69 -9.94 -7.51 -2.97
CA ARG A 69 -10.74 -6.96 -1.88
C ARG A 69 -9.88 -6.28 -0.83
N LEU A 70 -10.50 -5.33 -0.14
CA LEU A 70 -9.94 -4.56 0.96
C LEU A 70 -10.80 -4.74 2.21
N TRP A 71 -10.17 -5.06 3.33
CA TRP A 71 -10.80 -5.12 4.64
C TRP A 71 -10.11 -4.18 5.61
N ALA A 72 -10.88 -3.57 6.51
CA ALA A 72 -10.36 -2.82 7.65
C ALA A 72 -10.57 -3.61 8.94
N LEU A 73 -9.53 -3.66 9.78
CA LEU A 73 -9.67 -4.16 11.15
C LEU A 73 -10.48 -3.16 11.96
N GLN A 74 -11.51 -3.64 12.64
CA GLN A 74 -12.33 -2.83 13.55
C GLN A 74 -11.57 -2.52 14.85
N GLU A 75 -12.01 -1.49 15.56
CA GLU A 75 -11.40 -1.03 16.82
C GLU A 75 -11.36 -2.11 17.91
N CYS A 76 -12.28 -3.08 17.87
CA CYS A 76 -12.25 -4.24 18.76
C CYS A 76 -11.04 -5.18 18.55
N GLY A 77 -10.19 -4.90 17.55
CA GLY A 77 -8.91 -5.55 17.32
C GLY A 77 -8.99 -6.98 16.79
N SER A 78 -10.19 -7.51 16.51
CA SER A 78 -10.39 -8.92 16.15
C SER A 78 -11.35 -9.15 14.98
N MET A 79 -12.17 -8.15 14.62
CA MET A 79 -13.16 -8.25 13.55
C MET A 79 -12.72 -7.47 12.31
N TRP A 80 -12.93 -8.07 11.14
CA TRP A 80 -12.66 -7.45 9.85
C TRP A 80 -13.96 -7.07 9.15
N VAL A 81 -13.98 -5.90 8.52
CA VAL A 81 -15.10 -5.46 7.66
C VAL A 81 -14.57 -5.24 6.26
N GLU A 82 -15.24 -5.83 5.27
CA GLU A 82 -14.94 -5.58 3.85
C GLU A 82 -15.38 -4.15 3.53
N ILE A 83 -14.42 -3.29 3.19
CA ILE A 83 -14.68 -1.87 2.91
C ILE A 83 -14.71 -1.59 1.41
N GLU A 84 -13.96 -2.35 0.61
CA GLU A 84 -13.95 -2.18 -0.84
C GLU A 84 -13.70 -3.48 -1.60
N ARG A 85 -14.24 -3.55 -2.82
CA ARG A 85 -14.10 -4.69 -3.73
C ARG A 85 -13.96 -4.20 -5.16
N MET A 86 -12.92 -4.68 -5.85
CA MET A 86 -12.68 -4.34 -7.24
C MET A 86 -13.84 -4.78 -8.15
N PRO A 87 -14.34 -3.90 -9.05
CA PRO A 87 -15.33 -4.28 -10.05
C PRO A 87 -14.85 -5.45 -10.93
N GLN A 88 -15.74 -6.39 -11.23
CA GLN A 88 -15.36 -7.66 -11.88
C GLN A 88 -14.67 -7.47 -13.25
N GLN A 89 -15.15 -6.53 -14.06
CA GLN A 89 -14.55 -6.25 -15.37
C GLN A 89 -13.09 -5.77 -15.24
N LEU A 90 -12.81 -4.91 -14.26
CA LEU A 90 -11.46 -4.46 -13.97
C LEU A 90 -10.61 -5.59 -13.38
N TYR A 91 -11.20 -6.44 -12.55
CA TYR A 91 -10.51 -7.60 -12.00
C TYR A 91 -10.03 -8.56 -13.08
N ASN A 92 -10.81 -8.79 -14.13
CA ASN A 92 -10.40 -9.65 -15.24
C ASN A 92 -9.13 -9.11 -15.92
N GLN A 93 -9.08 -7.80 -16.19
CA GLN A 93 -7.88 -7.13 -16.73
C GLN A 93 -6.69 -7.21 -15.77
N PHE A 94 -6.95 -7.00 -14.47
CA PHE A 94 -5.93 -7.13 -13.44
C PHE A 94 -5.35 -8.55 -13.38
N ALA A 95 -6.20 -9.58 -13.44
CA ALA A 95 -5.77 -10.97 -13.35
C ALA A 95 -4.94 -11.40 -14.56
N GLU A 96 -5.22 -10.86 -15.75
CA GLU A 96 -4.38 -11.06 -16.94
C GLU A 96 -2.98 -10.47 -16.73
N VAL A 97 -2.89 -9.25 -16.20
CA VAL A 97 -1.59 -8.59 -15.96
C VAL A 97 -0.84 -9.24 -14.78
N GLU A 98 -1.54 -9.59 -13.70
CA GLU A 98 -0.94 -10.19 -12.51
C GLU A 98 -0.48 -11.63 -12.76
N SER A 99 -1.14 -12.39 -13.65
CA SER A 99 -0.68 -13.69 -14.15
C SER A 99 -0.23 -14.69 -13.06
N GLY A 100 -0.75 -14.58 -11.84
CA GLY A 100 -0.36 -15.42 -10.71
C GLY A 100 0.93 -15.02 -9.98
N HIS A 101 1.64 -13.98 -10.43
CA HIS A 101 2.88 -13.50 -9.80
C HIS A 101 2.66 -12.79 -8.46
N GLY A 102 1.43 -12.42 -8.14
CA GLY A 102 1.06 -11.68 -6.95
C GLY A 102 1.32 -10.18 -7.07
N PHE A 103 1.15 -9.51 -5.96
CA PHE A 103 1.28 -8.05 -5.86
C PHE A 103 1.74 -7.66 -4.46
N ASN A 104 2.23 -6.44 -4.33
CA ASN A 104 2.48 -5.75 -3.08
C ASN A 104 1.54 -4.54 -2.97
N CYS A 105 1.36 -4.01 -1.75
CA CYS A 105 0.56 -2.81 -1.54
C CYS A 105 1.29 -1.77 -0.71
N VAL A 106 1.02 -0.51 -1.00
CA VAL A 106 1.42 0.66 -0.20
C VAL A 106 0.18 1.52 -0.02
N ALA A 107 0.02 2.13 1.15
CA ALA A 107 -1.12 3.00 1.42
C ALA A 107 -0.68 4.33 2.04
N HIS A 108 -1.45 5.38 1.76
CA HIS A 108 -1.30 6.69 2.35
C HIS A 108 -2.61 7.48 2.22
N GLY A 109 -3.12 8.03 3.33
CA GLY A 109 -4.39 8.76 3.34
C GLY A 109 -5.57 7.88 2.94
N GLU A 110 -6.33 8.26 1.91
CA GLU A 110 -7.41 7.43 1.35
C GLU A 110 -6.99 6.53 0.18
N PHE A 111 -5.69 6.50 -0.12
CA PHE A 111 -5.18 5.79 -1.28
C PHE A 111 -4.46 4.51 -0.91
N VAL A 112 -4.73 3.45 -1.69
CA VAL A 112 -3.95 2.21 -1.69
C VAL A 112 -3.44 1.99 -3.11
N VAL A 113 -2.13 1.86 -3.25
CA VAL A 113 -1.47 1.47 -4.50
C VAL A 113 -1.21 -0.04 -4.48
N ILE A 114 -1.56 -0.72 -5.56
CA ILE A 114 -1.30 -2.14 -5.79
C ILE A 114 -0.25 -2.27 -6.87
N LEU A 115 0.91 -2.78 -6.50
CA LEU A 115 2.08 -2.96 -7.35
C LEU A 115 2.12 -4.42 -7.81
N ILE A 116 1.95 -4.65 -9.11
CA ILE A 116 1.91 -6.00 -9.68
C ILE A 116 3.34 -6.52 -9.85
N LYS A 117 3.64 -7.69 -9.29
CA LYS A 117 4.98 -8.27 -9.36
C LYS A 117 5.31 -8.67 -10.79
N GLY A 118 6.50 -8.30 -11.25
CA GLY A 118 6.96 -8.59 -12.62
C GLY A 118 6.30 -7.75 -13.72
N SER A 119 5.56 -6.69 -13.36
CA SER A 119 4.95 -5.74 -14.30
C SER A 119 5.32 -4.30 -13.95
N ASP A 120 5.29 -3.41 -14.94
CA ASP A 120 5.39 -1.95 -14.79
C ASP A 120 4.02 -1.30 -14.50
N LYS A 121 2.94 -2.09 -14.48
CA LYS A 121 1.59 -1.62 -14.22
C LYS A 121 1.26 -1.66 -12.72
N ALA A 122 0.49 -0.66 -12.31
CA ALA A 122 -0.03 -0.55 -10.94
C ALA A 122 -1.46 -0.01 -10.95
N LEU A 123 -2.19 -0.28 -9.87
CA LEU A 123 -3.54 0.24 -9.65
C LEU A 123 -3.56 1.18 -8.44
N LEU A 124 -4.36 2.23 -8.54
CA LEU A 124 -4.70 3.11 -7.45
C LEU A 124 -6.15 2.85 -7.04
N LEU A 125 -6.35 2.59 -5.76
CA LEU A 125 -7.65 2.59 -5.12
C LEU A 125 -7.76 3.86 -4.27
N ASP A 126 -8.76 4.68 -4.57
CA ASP A 126 -9.34 5.65 -3.64
C ASP A 126 -10.51 4.97 -2.92
N PHE A 127 -10.32 4.54 -1.68
CA PHE A 127 -11.34 3.75 -0.96
C PHE A 127 -12.44 4.61 -0.32
N ILE A 128 -12.27 5.94 -0.27
CA ILE A 128 -13.34 6.85 0.17
C ILE A 128 -14.24 7.20 -1.01
N GLY A 129 -13.64 7.56 -2.15
CA GLY A 129 -14.33 7.81 -3.42
C GLY A 129 -14.74 6.54 -4.17
N LYS A 130 -14.38 5.36 -3.66
CA LYS A 130 -14.66 4.02 -4.23
C LYS A 130 -14.24 3.88 -5.69
N ARG A 131 -13.07 4.45 -6.01
CA ARG A 131 -12.59 4.57 -7.38
C ARG A 131 -11.33 3.76 -7.58
N TRP A 132 -11.35 2.93 -8.62
CA TRP A 132 -10.23 2.11 -9.05
C TRP A 132 -9.71 2.63 -10.38
N VAL A 133 -8.41 2.91 -10.47
CA VAL A 133 -7.79 3.49 -11.67
C VAL A 133 -6.45 2.83 -11.92
N TRP A 134 -6.17 2.49 -13.18
CA TRP A 134 -4.81 2.14 -13.60
C TRP A 134 -3.90 3.36 -13.48
N ILE A 135 -2.77 3.21 -12.79
CA ILE A 135 -1.78 4.28 -12.70
C ILE A 135 -1.14 4.43 -14.07
N PRO A 136 -1.10 5.64 -14.65
CA PRO A 136 -0.42 5.87 -15.91
C PRO A 136 1.08 5.57 -15.78
N ALA A 137 1.70 5.13 -16.87
CA ALA A 137 3.13 4.86 -16.88
C ALA A 137 3.90 6.11 -16.41
N CYS A 138 4.87 5.90 -15.51
CA CYS A 138 5.72 6.99 -15.06
C CYS A 138 6.64 7.41 -16.22
N PRO A 139 6.60 8.67 -16.68
CA PRO A 139 7.40 9.11 -17.83
C PRO A 139 8.91 9.09 -17.57
N TYR A 140 9.31 9.00 -16.30
CA TYR A 140 10.71 8.91 -15.87
C TYR A 140 11.23 7.47 -15.82
N ILE A 141 10.36 6.46 -15.95
CA ILE A 141 10.74 5.05 -16.04
C ILE A 141 10.87 4.72 -17.53
N ASN A 142 12.08 4.86 -18.05
CA ASN A 142 12.36 4.69 -19.49
C ASN A 142 12.30 3.19 -19.86
N ASN A 143 11.19 2.73 -20.46
CA ASN A 143 10.94 1.43 -21.16
C ASN A 143 11.67 0.16 -20.65
N GLY A 144 12.02 0.15 -19.38
CA GLY A 144 12.99 -0.76 -18.78
C GLY A 144 12.87 -0.76 -17.27
N GLY A 145 11.62 -0.68 -16.79
CA GLY A 145 11.19 -1.04 -15.44
C GLY A 145 11.85 -0.30 -14.27
N CYS A 146 11.28 -0.52 -13.08
CA CYS A 146 11.88 -0.20 -11.80
C CYS A 146 13.07 -1.15 -11.46
N GLY A 147 13.77 -1.63 -12.48
CA GLY A 147 14.76 -2.69 -12.41
C GLY A 147 15.41 -2.82 -13.78
N GLY A 148 16.66 -2.35 -13.89
CA GLY A 148 17.49 -2.67 -15.04
C GLY A 148 17.51 -4.19 -15.22
N ARG A 149 17.34 -4.64 -16.46
CA ARG A 149 17.35 -6.04 -16.85
C ARG A 149 18.74 -6.63 -16.53
N ARG A 150 18.96 -7.10 -15.30
CA ARG A 150 20.05 -8.00 -14.93
C ARG A 150 19.50 -9.43 -14.96
N GLU A 151 20.31 -10.35 -15.45
CA GLU A 151 19.99 -11.79 -15.60
C GLU A 151 19.58 -12.49 -14.30
N ASP A 152 19.71 -11.84 -13.13
CA ASP A 152 19.58 -12.46 -11.81
C ASP A 152 18.35 -12.05 -10.98
N GLY A 153 17.33 -11.43 -11.60
CA GLY A 153 15.95 -11.49 -11.09
C GLY A 153 15.60 -10.78 -9.78
N VAL A 154 16.48 -9.94 -9.21
CA VAL A 154 16.18 -9.20 -7.97
C VAL A 154 16.65 -7.75 -8.08
N ASP A 155 15.75 -6.87 -8.54
CA ASP A 155 15.81 -5.44 -8.20
C ASP A 155 14.36 -4.91 -8.19
N GLU A 156 13.74 -4.97 -7.00
CA GLU A 156 12.41 -4.43 -6.71
C GLU A 156 12.60 -3.09 -5.98
N LEU A 157 13.15 -2.07 -6.66
CA LEU A 157 13.27 -0.74 -6.07
C LEU A 157 11.89 -0.06 -6.14
N HIS A 158 11.13 -0.13 -5.03
CA HIS A 158 9.73 0.35 -4.94
C HIS A 158 9.57 1.88 -4.84
N GLY A 159 10.55 2.65 -5.29
CA GLY A 159 10.47 4.11 -5.23
C GLY A 159 11.72 4.82 -5.72
N PHE A 160 11.57 6.10 -6.02
CA PHE A 160 12.71 6.99 -6.20
C PHE A 160 13.26 7.35 -4.82
N ALA A 161 14.59 7.41 -4.68
CA ALA A 161 15.17 8.24 -3.65
C ALA A 161 14.73 9.68 -3.96
N TYR A 162 13.65 10.14 -3.31
CA TYR A 162 13.32 11.55 -3.31
C TYR A 162 14.47 12.24 -2.61
N GLU A 163 15.29 12.97 -3.38
CA GLU A 163 16.24 13.91 -2.80
C GLU A 163 15.41 15.13 -2.40
N PRO A 164 15.10 15.36 -1.11
CA PRO A 164 14.37 16.54 -0.69
C PRO A 164 15.24 17.75 -0.99
N ARG A 165 14.99 18.39 -2.13
CA ARG A 165 15.59 19.69 -2.43
C ARG A 165 14.82 20.72 -1.63
N LEU A 166 15.53 21.39 -0.72
CA LEU A 166 15.02 22.58 -0.05
C LEU A 166 14.87 23.67 -1.13
N ALA A 167 13.75 23.67 -1.84
CA ALA A 167 13.39 24.75 -2.74
C ALA A 167 12.97 25.93 -1.85
N ILE A 168 13.93 26.76 -1.45
CA ILE A 168 13.62 28.05 -0.88
C ILE A 168 13.02 28.87 -2.03
N PRO A 169 11.75 29.32 -1.93
CA PRO A 169 11.27 30.30 -2.89
C PRO A 169 12.18 31.52 -2.78
N ILE A 170 12.90 31.86 -3.85
CA ILE A 170 13.82 33.01 -3.91
C ILE A 170 13.13 34.29 -3.41
N THR A 171 11.81 34.39 -3.58
CA THR A 171 10.98 35.49 -3.06
C THR A 171 11.02 35.61 -1.54
N ALA A 172 10.97 34.50 -0.79
CA ALA A 172 11.03 34.54 0.68
C ALA A 172 12.42 34.96 1.20
N LEU A 173 13.49 34.56 0.49
CA LEU A 173 14.85 34.99 0.81
C LEU A 173 15.07 36.47 0.47
N LEU A 174 14.55 36.93 -0.67
CA LEU A 174 14.60 38.34 -1.06
C LEU A 174 13.81 39.21 -0.10
N GLU A 175 12.62 38.78 0.37
CA GLU A 175 11.87 39.51 1.40
C GLU A 175 12.69 39.68 2.68
N GLN A 176 13.37 38.63 3.17
CA GLN A 176 14.26 38.73 4.34
C GLN A 176 15.45 39.67 4.12
N LEU A 177 16.00 39.73 2.91
CA LEU A 177 17.11 40.61 2.56
C LEU A 177 16.68 42.07 2.31
N THR A 178 15.39 42.31 2.06
CA THR A 178 14.81 43.66 1.93
C THR A 178 14.33 44.26 3.24
N LEU A 179 14.32 43.48 4.34
CA LEU A 179 14.03 44.04 5.67
C LEU A 179 15.18 44.96 6.08
N PRO A 180 14.92 46.21 6.47
CA PRO A 180 15.96 47.08 6.98
C PRO A 180 16.59 46.44 8.20
N PHE A 181 17.92 46.35 8.22
CA PHE A 181 18.67 45.99 9.43
C PHE A 181 18.30 47.01 10.51
N ASN A 182 17.47 46.60 11.46
CA ASN A 182 17.29 47.36 12.69
C ASN A 182 18.63 47.29 13.42
N SER A 183 19.41 48.37 13.31
CA SER A 183 20.57 48.59 14.14
C SER A 183 20.09 48.57 15.60
N PHE A 184 20.47 47.52 16.34
CA PHE A 184 20.37 47.54 17.79
C PHE A 184 21.30 48.63 18.30
N THR A 185 20.73 49.79 18.62
CA THR A 185 21.39 50.77 19.50
C THR A 185 21.34 50.23 20.92
N ALA A 186 22.52 49.99 21.49
CA ALA A 186 22.74 49.60 22.87
C ALA A 186 22.28 50.67 23.87
#